data_AF-A0A526S404-F1
#
_entry.id   AF-A0A526S404-F1
#
_cell.length_a   1.000
_cell.length_b   1.000
_cell.length_c   1.000
_cell.angle_alpha   90.00
_cell.angle_beta   90.00
_cell.angle_gamma   90.00
#
_symmetry.space_group_name_H-M   'P 1'
#
loop_
_entity.id
_entity.type
_entity.pdbx_description
1 polymer ?
#
loop_
_entity_poly.entity_id
_entity_poly.type
_entity_poly.pdbx_seq_one_letter_code
_entity_poly.pdbx_strand_id
1 'polypeptide(L)' 'MQPATRHIYLNLDALRGVAAISVMLYHFSPFIADGKVLPSSYLAVDLFFLLSGFVIAHAYDRKIESGMGFGTFLLVRLI' A
#
# COMPACT_ATOMS: atom_id res chain seq x y z
N MET A 1 -19.20 -1.73 23.56
CA MET A 1 -18.66 -1.44 22.22
C MET A 1 -17.21 -1.00 22.40
N GLN A 2 -16.23 -1.89 22.17
CA GLN A 2 -14.82 -1.51 22.28
C GLN A 2 -14.45 -0.66 21.05
N PRO A 3 -13.89 0.55 21.21
CA PRO A 3 -13.43 1.33 20.07
C PRO A 3 -12.30 0.54 19.41
N ALA A 4 -12.43 0.24 18.13
CA ALA A 4 -11.34 -0.35 17.36
C ALA A 4 -10.19 0.66 17.33
N THR A 5 -9.13 0.41 18.10
CA THR A 5 -7.92 1.22 18.08
C THR A 5 -7.33 1.15 16.67
N ARG A 6 -7.51 2.22 15.89
CA ARG A 6 -6.90 2.33 14.57
C ARG A 6 -5.39 2.43 14.77
N HIS A 7 -4.67 1.35 14.51
CA HIS A 7 -3.21 1.40 14.48
C HIS A 7 -2.78 2.23 13.26
N ILE A 8 -2.29 3.45 13.52
CA ILE A 8 -1.73 4.35 12.51
C ILE A 8 -0.22 4.13 12.49
N TYR A 9 0.29 3.62 11.37
CA TYR A 9 1.71 3.41 11.18
C TYR A 9 2.32 4.59 10.42
N LEU A 10 2.52 5.71 11.12
CA LEU A 10 2.96 6.96 10.50
C LEU A 10 4.22 6.78 9.61
N ASN A 11 5.20 6.00 10.08
CA ASN A 11 6.43 5.75 9.32
C ASN A 11 6.18 4.89 8.06
N LEU A 12 5.31 3.88 8.14
CA LEU A 12 5.01 3.00 7.00
C LEU A 12 4.11 3.70 5.98
N ASP A 13 3.16 4.50 6.46
CA ASP A 13 2.31 5.34 5.60
C ASP A 13 3.14 6.42 4.89
N ALA A 14 4.11 7.04 5.59
CA ALA A 14 5.05 7.99 4.98
C ALA A 14 5.93 7.32 3.91
N LEU A 15 6.50 6.13 4.21
CA LEU A 15 7.30 5.38 3.25
C LEU A 15 6.47 4.93 2.04
N ARG A 16 5.21 4.53 2.25
CA ARG A 16 4.26 4.25 1.16
C ARG A 16 3.99 5.49 0.31
N GLY A 17 3.88 6.66 0.93
CA GLY A 17 3.75 7.94 0.24
C GLY A 17 4.96 8.26 -0.65
N VAL A 18 6.18 8.10 -0.12
CA VAL A 18 7.43 8.30 -0.89
C VAL A 18 7.50 7.30 -2.05
N ALA A 19 7.14 6.04 -1.82
CA ALA A 19 7.10 5.03 -2.86
C ALA A 19 6.07 5.40 -3.95
N ALA A 20 4.86 5.83 -3.57
CA ALA A 20 3.82 6.25 -4.52
C ALA A 20 4.25 7.43 -5.39
N ILE A 21 4.90 8.45 -4.80
CA ILE A 21 5.44 9.60 -5.55
C ILE A 21 6.53 9.12 -6.52
N SER A 22 7.40 8.22 -6.10
CA SER A 22 8.45 7.66 -6.96
C SER A 22 7.86 6.89 -8.16
N VAL A 23 6.79 6.12 -7.93
CA VAL A 23 6.05 5.40 -8.99
C VAL A 23 5.33 6.36 -9.95
N MET A 24 4.76 7.44 -9.44
CA MET A 24 4.17 8.51 -10.24
C MET A 24 5.25 9.15 -11.13
N LEU A 25 6.38 9.58 -10.55
CA LEU A 25 7.48 10.19 -11.30
C LEU A 25 8.04 9.25 -12.37
N TYR A 26 8.10 7.95 -12.10
CA TYR A 26 8.47 6.94 -13.10
C TYR A 26 7.51 6.92 -14.30
N HIS A 27 6.19 6.92 -14.06
CA HIS A 27 5.21 6.94 -15.16
C HIS A 27 5.21 8.26 -15.94
N PHE A 28 5.58 9.37 -15.29
CA PHE A 28 5.71 10.68 -15.93
C PHE A 28 7.10 10.93 -16.55
N SER A 29 8.10 10.08 -16.28
CA SER A 29 9.47 10.14 -16.84
C SER A 29 9.53 10.30 -18.37
N PRO A 30 8.68 9.60 -19.17
CA PRO A 30 8.65 9.78 -20.62
C PRO A 30 8.27 11.20 -21.08
N PHE A 31 7.54 11.96 -20.25
CA PHE A 31 7.06 13.30 -20.58
C PHE A 31 7.98 14.42 -20.09
N ILE A 32 8.92 14.13 -19.17
CA ILE A 32 9.72 15.16 -18.47
C ILE A 32 11.22 15.12 -18.87
N ALA A 33 11.80 13.95 -19.19
CA ALA A 33 13.22 13.89 -19.56
C ALA A 33 13.58 12.73 -20.52
N ASP A 34 12.80 12.56 -21.61
CA ASP A 34 13.02 11.52 -22.64
C ASP A 34 13.16 10.09 -22.05
N GLY A 35 12.45 9.81 -20.96
CA GLY A 35 12.43 8.47 -20.34
C GLY A 35 13.71 8.07 -19.58
N LYS A 36 14.67 8.98 -19.39
CA LYS A 36 15.94 8.69 -18.68
C LYS A 36 15.85 8.83 -17.16
N VAL A 37 14.68 9.20 -16.62
CA VAL A 37 14.50 9.41 -15.18
C VAL A 37 14.24 8.04 -14.52
N LEU A 38 15.18 7.63 -13.66
CA LEU A 38 15.05 6.56 -12.66
C LEU A 38 14.88 5.11 -13.21
N PRO A 39 15.96 4.47 -13.70
CA PRO A 39 15.93 3.07 -14.16
C PRO A 39 15.55 2.05 -13.06
N SER A 40 15.77 2.37 -11.79
CA SER A 40 15.48 1.49 -10.64
C SER A 40 14.11 1.72 -9.99
N SER A 41 13.23 2.53 -10.61
CA SER A 41 11.92 2.86 -10.03
C SER A 41 10.99 1.67 -9.81
N TYR A 42 11.23 0.55 -10.51
CA TYR A 42 10.47 -0.68 -10.30
C TYR A 42 10.56 -1.15 -8.83
N LEU A 43 11.68 -0.90 -8.15
CA LEU A 43 11.83 -1.22 -6.72
C LEU A 43 10.88 -0.40 -5.83
N ALA A 44 10.53 0.83 -6.24
CA ALA A 44 9.54 1.63 -5.52
C ALA A 44 8.12 1.05 -5.67
N VAL A 45 7.82 0.42 -6.81
CA VAL A 45 6.57 -0.31 -7.03
C VAL A 45 6.50 -1.51 -6.08
N ASP A 46 7.56 -2.33 -6.03
CA ASP A 46 7.65 -3.49 -5.15
C ASP A 46 7.52 -3.08 -3.67
N LEU A 47 8.21 -2.01 -3.27
CA LEU A 47 8.14 -1.47 -1.91
C LEU A 47 6.72 -0.97 -1.58
N PHE A 48 6.06 -0.25 -2.49
CA PHE A 48 4.70 0.25 -2.30
C PHE A 48 3.72 -0.90 -2.06
N PHE A 49 3.79 -1.96 -2.89
CA PHE A 49 2.90 -3.11 -2.76
C PHE A 49 3.20 -3.92 -1.50
N LEU A 50 4.47 -4.13 -1.15
CA LEU A 50 4.87 -4.85 0.06
C LEU A 50 4.36 -4.16 1.33
N LEU A 51 4.56 -2.84 1.45
CA LEU A 51 4.09 -2.05 2.59
C LEU A 51 2.57 -2.01 2.68
N SER A 52 1.89 -1.91 1.53
CA SER A 52 0.44 -1.99 1.48
C SER A 52 -0.04 -3.34 1.99
N GLY A 53 0.51 -4.45 1.48
CA GLY A 53 0.18 -5.80 1.94
C GLY A 53 0.39 -6.00 3.44
N PHE A 54 1.51 -5.50 3.99
CA PHE A 54 1.80 -5.57 5.41
C PHE A 54 0.77 -4.82 6.28
N VAL A 55 0.47 -3.56 5.94
CA VAL A 55 -0.51 -2.75 6.69
C VAL A 55 -1.90 -3.40 6.65
N ILE A 56 -2.25 -3.97 5.51
CA ILE A 56 -3.51 -4.66 5.29
C ILE A 56 -3.60 -5.93 6.12
N ALA A 57 -2.58 -6.78 6.06
CA ALA A 57 -2.54 -8.02 6.84
C ALA A 57 -2.71 -7.70 8.33
N HIS A 58 -1.95 -6.73 8.85
CA HIS A 58 -2.06 -6.34 10.25
C HIS A 58 -3.43 -5.77 10.63
N ALA A 59 -4.04 -4.95 9.76
CA ALA A 59 -5.35 -4.36 10.02
C ALA A 59 -6.50 -5.39 10.04
N TYR A 60 -6.34 -6.50 9.32
CA TYR A 60 -7.37 -7.54 9.17
C TYR A 60 -7.06 -8.82 9.95
N ASP A 61 -5.86 -8.96 10.53
CA ASP A 61 -5.40 -10.14 11.25
C ASP A 61 -6.44 -10.62 12.28
N ARG A 62 -6.80 -9.76 13.23
CA ARG A 62 -7.81 -10.04 14.26
C ARG A 62 -9.21 -10.32 13.70
N LYS A 63 -9.56 -9.73 12.55
CA LYS A 63 -10.87 -9.92 11.90
C LYS A 63 -10.94 -11.31 11.26
N ILE A 64 -9.86 -11.73 10.61
CA ILE A 64 -9.71 -13.06 10.02
C ILE A 64 -9.71 -14.11 11.12
N GLU A 65 -8.95 -13.90 12.21
CA GLU A 65 -8.96 -14.78 13.39
C GLU A 65 -10.36 -14.91 14.02
N SER A 66 -11.16 -13.84 13.99
CA SER A 66 -12.55 -13.86 14.49
C SER A 66 -13.56 -14.54 13.55
N GLY A 67 -13.10 -15.18 12.47
CA GLY A 67 -13.94 -15.95 11.53
C GLY A 67 -14.38 -15.19 10.28
N MET A 68 -13.72 -14.07 9.93
CA MET A 68 -14.02 -13.36 8.68
C MET A 68 -13.60 -14.22 7.47
N GLY A 69 -14.58 -14.62 6.65
CA GLY A 69 -14.34 -15.35 5.41
C GLY A 69 -13.74 -14.48 4.31
N PHE A 70 -12.96 -15.11 3.41
CA PHE A 70 -12.31 -14.45 2.27
C PHE A 70 -13.28 -13.67 1.37
N GLY A 71 -14.51 -14.17 1.17
CA GLY A 71 -15.54 -13.49 0.39
C GLY A 71 -16.01 -12.17 1.01
N THR A 72 -16.13 -12.11 2.35
CA THR A 72 -16.47 -10.88 3.08
C THR A 72 -15.34 -9.86 3.02
N PHE A 73 -14.10 -10.32 3.12
CA PHE A 73 -12.91 -9.46 2.96
C PHE A 73 -12.87 -8.82 1.57
N LEU A 74 -13.14 -9.57 0.50
CA LEU A 74 -13.19 -9.04 -0.86
C LEU A 74 -14.34 -8.04 -1.04
N LEU A 75 -15.54 -8.33 -0.52
CA LEU A 75 -16.69 -7.43 -0.60
C LEU A 75 -16.46 -6.08 0.08
N VAL A 76 -15.85 -6.06 1.26
CA VAL A 76 -15.49 -4.82 1.99
C VAL A 76 -14.48 -3.96 1.22
N ARG A 77 -13.78 -4.55 0.24
CA ARG A 77 -12.69 -3.90 -0.49
C ARG A 77 -13.00 -3.56 -1.95
N LEU A 78 -14.09 -4.12 -2.49
CA LEU A 78 -14.54 -3.90 -3.87
C LEU A 78 -15.50 -2.69 -3.99
N ILE A 79 -16.03 -2.20 -2.87
CA ILE A 79 -16.93 -1.04 -2.75
C ILE A 79 -16.16 0.15 -2.18
#